data_AF-A0A6B3BTZ3-F1
#
_entry.id   AF-A0A6B3BTZ3-F1
#
_cell.length_a   1.000
_cell.length_b   1.000
_cell.length_c   1.000
_cell.angle_alpha   90.00
_cell.angle_beta   90.00
_cell.angle_gamma   90.00
#
_symmetry.space_group_name_H-M   'P 1'
#
loop_
_entity.id
_entity.type
_entity.pdbx_description
1 polymer ?
#
loop_
_entity_poly.entity_id
_entity_poly.type
_entity_poly.pdbx_seq_one_letter_code
_entity_poly.pdbx_strand_id
1 'polypeptide(L)'
;MADAVPGTRQGGGELSLADLIERSAELKGQLVAFGQSARFDRWLTPLLLEAAGPERQLDEGGAIRIVDHFILRYRLPDGSTVVDRFVARRKDLTAVDREILLGWRDPVEGIFEVRRKEKDAVVLLNLVDDLEYRTYFNVGRVAFRGVSRGSFLHTCLVPVRSASGAWLVSGAMSGYPKSSAAEIAQTVLHLATSRPELVFRNPEKIEQGWQRMREDRAAFVEFCGGDELVLPPAEAEDLLDAYYRHRQEAAVAGQPDRARGRRLPGLDFPFFELPQELVDTDTIGVVYDEVDGLNFYADYGMLRDLFANPALTGRRQHQDLLRTYLREESIGPLPIRRLAVAYPETADVVFRKLLRKPEFTWSEHGEALLRQRKPWYYANGPRPGVSVIGDRLSALLTGRR
;
A
#
# COMPACT_ATOMS: atom_id res chain seq x y z
N MET A 1 49.42 50.39 19.71
CA MET A 1 48.82 50.13 18.38
C MET A 1 49.31 48.77 17.92
N ALA A 2 48.45 47.76 17.97
CA ALA A 2 48.49 46.55 17.16
C ALA A 2 47.18 45.80 17.42
N ASP A 3 46.49 45.50 16.32
CA ASP A 3 45.07 45.20 16.23
C ASP A 3 44.61 43.92 16.92
N ALA A 4 43.41 44.01 17.48
CA ALA A 4 42.58 42.89 17.84
C ALA A 4 41.95 42.30 16.57
N VAL A 5 42.22 41.01 16.30
CA VAL A 5 41.41 40.21 15.38
C VAL A 5 40.39 39.44 16.23
N PRO A 6 39.08 39.73 16.13
CA PRO A 6 38.07 38.91 16.77
C PRO A 6 37.95 37.60 16.00
N GLY A 7 38.23 36.49 16.69
CA GLY A 7 37.94 35.15 16.21
C GLY A 7 36.47 35.03 15.85
N THR A 8 36.23 34.72 14.58
CA THR A 8 34.97 34.25 14.00
C THR A 8 34.44 33.08 14.82
N ARG A 9 33.43 33.33 15.67
CA ARG A 9 32.56 32.26 16.18
C ARG A 9 31.65 31.80 15.05
N GLN A 10 32.13 30.85 14.24
CA GLN A 10 31.25 29.94 13.50
C GLN A 10 30.58 29.02 14.53
N GLY A 11 29.42 29.42 15.02
CA GLY A 11 28.48 28.54 15.71
C GLY A 11 27.35 28.20 14.76
N GLY A 12 27.49 27.13 13.98
CA GLY A 12 26.35 26.50 13.32
C GLY A 12 25.48 25.84 14.39
N GLY A 13 24.55 26.62 14.96
CA GLY A 13 23.63 26.11 15.97
C GLY A 13 22.59 25.22 15.33
N GLU A 14 22.64 23.92 15.60
CA GLU A 14 21.50 23.03 15.38
C GLU A 14 20.31 23.59 16.17
N LEU A 15 19.19 23.82 15.49
CA LEU A 15 17.95 24.27 16.12
C LEU A 15 17.51 23.23 17.14
N SER A 16 17.04 23.67 18.31
CA SER A 16 16.49 22.73 19.28
C SER A 16 15.19 22.12 18.75
N LEU A 17 14.79 20.96 19.28
CA LEU A 17 13.53 20.33 18.90
C LEU A 17 12.32 21.27 19.13
N ALA A 18 12.36 22.09 20.19
CA ALA A 18 11.30 23.06 20.45
C ALA A 18 11.22 24.11 19.34
N ASP A 19 12.36 24.66 18.92
CA ASP A 19 12.44 25.64 17.83
C ASP A 19 11.96 25.03 16.50
N LEU A 20 12.32 23.76 16.24
CA LEU A 20 11.86 23.03 15.05
C LEU A 20 10.34 22.81 15.05
N ILE A 21 9.74 22.52 16.21
CA ILE A 21 8.29 22.35 16.35
C ILE A 21 7.56 23.67 16.12
N GLU A 22 8.04 24.76 16.73
CA GLU A 22 7.48 26.10 16.54
C GLU A 22 7.58 26.53 15.07
N ARG A 23 8.76 26.36 14.48
CA ARG A 23 8.98 26.66 13.07
C ARG A 23 8.11 25.82 12.14
N SER A 24 7.91 24.55 12.47
CA SER A 24 7.00 23.67 11.73
C SER A 24 5.56 24.18 11.78
N ALA A 25 5.10 24.67 12.93
CA ALA A 25 3.75 25.24 13.07
C ALA A 25 3.58 26.51 12.21
N GLU A 26 4.57 27.41 12.22
CA GLU A 26 4.55 28.61 11.37
C GLU A 26 4.49 28.28 9.88
N LEU A 27 5.38 27.38 9.42
CA LEU A 27 5.45 26.95 8.03
C LEU A 27 4.14 26.25 7.62
N LYS A 28 3.52 25.49 8.52
CA LYS A 28 2.24 24.83 8.26
C LYS A 28 1.13 25.85 8.05
N GLY A 29 1.04 26.87 8.90
CA GLY A 29 0.08 27.97 8.74
C GLY A 29 0.22 28.68 7.40
N GLN A 30 1.46 28.98 6.98
CA GLN A 30 1.74 29.58 5.68
C GLN A 30 1.36 28.66 4.52
N LEU A 31 1.62 27.36 4.64
CA LEU A 31 1.26 26.37 3.63
C LEU A 31 -0.26 26.20 3.49
N VAL A 32 -1.00 26.16 4.60
CA VAL A 32 -2.47 26.12 4.61
C VAL A 32 -3.03 27.35 3.89
N ALA A 33 -2.59 28.56 4.27
CA ALA A 33 -3.02 29.80 3.62
C ALA A 33 -2.67 29.82 2.13
N PHE A 34 -1.51 29.28 1.75
CA PHE A 34 -1.13 29.15 0.35
C PHE A 34 -2.03 28.17 -0.42
N GLY A 35 -2.33 27.01 0.17
CA GLY A 35 -3.17 25.96 -0.41
C GLY A 35 -4.64 26.36 -0.53
N GLN A 36 -5.14 27.22 0.35
CA GLN A 36 -6.50 27.76 0.33
C GLN A 36 -6.66 29.03 -0.53
N SER A 37 -5.60 29.47 -1.23
CA SER A 37 -5.70 30.63 -2.10
C SER A 37 -6.48 30.33 -3.38
N ALA A 38 -7.12 31.36 -3.96
CA ALA A 38 -7.99 31.27 -5.14
C ALA A 38 -7.45 30.49 -6.35
N ARG A 39 -6.12 30.38 -6.46
CA ARG A 39 -5.48 29.61 -7.54
C ARG A 39 -5.73 28.11 -7.43
N PHE A 40 -6.05 27.61 -6.23
CA PHE A 40 -6.25 26.19 -5.94
C PHE A 40 -7.73 25.79 -5.82
N ASP A 41 -8.65 26.76 -5.78
CA ASP A 41 -10.09 26.53 -5.62
C ASP A 41 -10.64 25.50 -6.62
N ARG A 42 -10.15 25.54 -7.86
CA ARG A 42 -10.58 24.59 -8.91
C ARG A 42 -10.31 23.12 -8.57
N TRP A 43 -9.41 22.83 -7.63
CA TRP A 43 -9.10 21.47 -7.17
C TRP A 43 -9.54 21.22 -5.73
N LEU A 44 -9.39 22.20 -4.84
CA LEU A 44 -9.77 22.06 -3.43
C LEU A 44 -11.29 22.06 -3.24
N THR A 45 -12.02 22.93 -3.94
CA THR A 45 -13.48 23.05 -3.80
C THR A 45 -14.19 21.75 -4.17
N PRO A 46 -13.90 21.08 -5.29
CA PRO A 46 -14.50 19.77 -5.59
C PRO A 46 -14.32 18.74 -4.46
N LEU A 47 -13.14 18.65 -3.85
CA LEU A 47 -12.87 17.71 -2.75
C LEU A 47 -13.71 18.02 -1.51
N LEU A 48 -13.85 19.30 -1.17
CA LEU A 48 -14.70 19.73 -0.06
C LEU A 48 -16.18 19.46 -0.33
N LEU A 49 -16.63 19.66 -1.57
CA LEU A 49 -18.01 19.41 -1.96
C LEU A 49 -18.35 17.92 -2.00
N GLU A 50 -17.44 17.10 -2.50
CA GLU A 50 -17.58 15.65 -2.51
C GLU A 50 -17.71 15.11 -1.08
N ALA A 51 -16.84 15.55 -0.18
CA ALA A 51 -16.89 15.10 1.20
C ALA A 51 -18.10 15.62 1.99
N ALA A 52 -18.66 16.78 1.60
CA ALA A 52 -19.90 17.30 2.18
C ALA A 52 -21.14 16.52 1.71
N GLY A 53 -20.99 15.68 0.69
CA GLY A 53 -22.06 14.87 0.11
C GLY A 53 -23.21 15.69 -0.49
N PRO A 54 -24.30 15.01 -0.90
CA PRO A 54 -25.48 15.66 -1.47
C PRO A 54 -26.14 16.66 -0.52
N GLU A 55 -26.08 16.39 0.78
CA GLU A 55 -26.66 17.22 1.84
C GLU A 55 -25.83 18.46 2.17
N ARG A 56 -24.63 18.61 1.57
CA ARG A 56 -23.72 19.74 1.78
C ARG A 56 -23.35 19.96 3.25
N GLN A 57 -23.27 18.88 4.03
CA GLN A 57 -22.90 18.91 5.44
C GLN A 57 -21.49 18.39 5.62
N LEU A 58 -20.61 19.23 6.16
CA LEU A 58 -19.23 18.87 6.48
C LEU A 58 -18.87 19.50 7.82
N ASP A 59 -18.48 18.67 8.78
CA ASP A 59 -18.00 19.16 10.07
C ASP A 59 -16.63 19.82 9.92
N GLU A 60 -16.28 20.71 10.87
CA GLU A 60 -15.01 21.44 10.84
C GLU A 60 -13.80 20.49 10.82
N GLY A 61 -13.85 19.39 11.58
CA GLY A 61 -12.79 18.38 11.59
C GLY A 61 -12.65 17.68 10.23
N GLY A 62 -13.77 17.37 9.58
CA GLY A 62 -13.83 16.89 8.20
C GLY A 62 -13.18 17.85 7.21
N ALA A 63 -13.55 19.13 7.25
CA ALA A 63 -12.97 20.16 6.40
C ALA A 63 -11.45 20.30 6.61
N ILE A 64 -10.99 20.29 7.86
CA ILE A 64 -9.56 20.34 8.19
C ILE A 64 -8.83 19.13 7.59
N ARG A 65 -9.36 17.91 7.72
CA ARG A 65 -8.72 16.70 7.14
C ARG A 65 -8.59 16.78 5.62
N ILE A 66 -9.61 17.27 4.92
CA ILE A 66 -9.60 17.40 3.46
C ILE A 66 -8.56 18.43 3.03
N VAL A 67 -8.51 19.58 3.70
CA VAL A 67 -7.49 20.61 3.44
C VAL A 67 -6.10 20.04 3.71
N ASP A 68 -5.92 19.28 4.81
CA ASP A 68 -4.63 18.68 5.14
C ASP A 68 -4.17 17.67 4.10
N HIS A 69 -5.09 16.78 3.68
CA HIS A 69 -4.85 15.84 2.59
C HIS A 69 -4.49 16.57 1.29
N PHE A 70 -5.21 17.64 0.95
CA PHE A 70 -4.97 18.43 -0.25
C PHE A 70 -3.57 19.06 -0.25
N ILE A 71 -3.18 19.71 0.85
CA ILE A 71 -1.89 20.40 0.88
C ILE A 71 -0.69 19.45 0.98
N LEU A 72 -0.87 18.25 1.57
CA LEU A 72 0.24 17.32 1.81
C LEU A 72 0.40 16.24 0.73
N ARG A 73 -0.70 15.70 0.21
CA ARG A 73 -0.68 14.46 -0.59
C ARG A 73 -1.26 14.62 -1.99
N TYR A 74 -2.19 15.55 -2.20
CA TYR A 74 -2.87 15.69 -3.48
C TYR A 74 -1.89 16.06 -4.60
N ARG A 75 -1.92 15.26 -5.67
CA ARG A 75 -1.12 15.46 -6.87
C ARG A 75 -1.90 16.28 -7.88
N LEU A 76 -1.37 17.44 -8.23
CA LEU A 76 -1.92 18.30 -9.27
C LEU A 76 -1.71 17.66 -10.65
N PRO A 77 -2.36 18.15 -11.73
CA PRO A 77 -2.28 17.54 -13.06
C PRO A 77 -0.87 17.42 -13.65
N ASP A 78 0.09 18.23 -13.17
CA ASP A 78 1.50 18.18 -13.55
C ASP A 78 2.34 17.24 -12.67
N GLY A 79 1.71 16.48 -11.76
CA GLY A 79 2.34 15.58 -10.81
C GLY A 79 2.92 16.26 -9.56
N SER A 80 2.90 17.59 -9.48
CA SER A 80 3.40 18.33 -8.30
C SER A 80 2.39 18.34 -7.16
N THR A 81 2.87 18.41 -5.92
CA THR A 81 2.05 18.67 -4.73
C THR A 81 1.98 20.17 -4.42
N VAL A 82 1.08 20.57 -3.54
CA VAL A 82 1.02 21.97 -3.04
C VAL A 82 2.31 22.36 -2.32
N VAL A 83 2.91 21.42 -1.56
CA VAL A 83 4.25 21.59 -0.95
C VAL A 83 5.29 21.95 -2.02
N ASP A 84 5.32 21.23 -3.14
CA ASP A 84 6.31 21.46 -4.21
C ASP A 84 6.22 22.88 -4.76
N ARG A 85 5.00 23.31 -5.05
CA ARG A 85 4.73 24.65 -5.58
C ARG A 85 5.03 25.74 -4.55
N PHE A 86 4.78 25.46 -3.27
CA PHE A 86 5.10 26.39 -2.19
C PHE A 86 6.61 26.59 -2.06
N VAL A 87 7.38 25.50 -1.98
CA VAL A 87 8.84 25.52 -1.86
C VAL A 87 9.49 26.16 -3.08
N ALA A 88 9.04 25.82 -4.30
CA ALA A 88 9.60 26.37 -5.53
C ALA A 88 9.41 27.89 -5.66
N ARG A 89 8.31 28.44 -5.11
CA ARG A 89 8.00 29.87 -5.20
C ARG A 89 8.73 30.72 -4.14
N ARG A 90 9.08 30.13 -3.00
CA ARG A 90 9.68 30.84 -1.86
C ARG A 90 11.21 30.74 -1.87
N LYS A 91 11.85 31.79 -2.37
CA LYS A 91 13.32 31.90 -2.41
C LYS A 91 13.92 32.21 -1.03
N ASP A 92 13.13 32.81 -0.15
CA ASP A 92 13.46 33.24 1.21
C ASP A 92 13.50 32.09 2.24
N LEU A 93 13.08 30.87 1.87
CA LEU A 93 13.17 29.72 2.78
C LEU A 93 14.64 29.35 3.06
N THR A 94 14.93 29.05 4.32
CA THR A 94 16.21 28.47 4.72
C THR A 94 16.33 27.02 4.23
N ALA A 95 17.53 26.44 4.30
CA ALA A 95 17.71 25.02 3.97
C ALA A 95 16.87 24.11 4.90
N VAL A 96 16.82 24.44 6.19
CA VAL A 96 16.01 23.72 7.20
C VAL A 96 14.52 23.83 6.87
N ASP A 97 14.02 25.02 6.53
CA ASP A 97 12.61 25.20 6.17
C ASP A 97 12.21 24.33 4.97
N ARG A 98 13.09 24.27 3.96
CA ARG A 98 12.88 23.42 2.78
C ARG A 98 12.85 21.95 3.18
N GLU A 99 13.77 21.50 4.03
CA GLU A 99 13.80 20.11 4.50
C GLU A 99 12.53 19.73 5.27
N ILE A 100 12.06 20.58 6.19
CA ILE A 100 10.80 20.40 6.93
C ILE A 100 9.64 20.24 5.94
N LEU A 101 9.45 21.22 5.05
CA LEU A 101 8.34 21.24 4.10
C LEU A 101 8.36 20.02 3.17
N LEU A 102 9.52 19.71 2.59
CA LEU A 102 9.67 18.58 1.67
C LEU A 102 9.48 17.24 2.40
N GLY A 103 9.77 17.19 3.70
CA GLY A 103 9.49 16.04 4.55
C GLY A 103 8.00 15.72 4.66
N TRP A 104 7.13 16.73 4.55
CA TRP A 104 5.67 16.56 4.65
C TRP A 104 5.02 15.95 3.40
N ARG A 105 5.80 15.62 2.36
CA ARG A 105 5.34 14.83 1.20
C ARG A 105 5.02 13.38 1.54
N ASP A 106 5.52 12.89 2.68
CA ASP A 106 5.31 11.53 3.16
C ASP A 106 4.70 11.55 4.58
N PRO A 107 3.44 12.03 4.72
CA PRO A 107 2.74 12.01 6.00
C PRO A 107 2.25 10.60 6.33
N VAL A 108 2.05 10.33 7.62
CA VAL A 108 1.45 9.08 8.12
C VAL A 108 0.05 9.37 8.64
N GLU A 109 -0.94 9.09 7.81
CA GLU A 109 -2.35 9.11 8.20
C GLU A 109 -2.77 7.72 8.64
N GLY A 110 -3.38 7.61 9.81
CA GLY A 110 -3.73 6.30 10.36
C GLY A 110 -4.51 6.36 11.65
N ILE A 111 -4.83 5.16 12.14
CA ILE A 111 -5.46 4.96 13.43
C ILE A 111 -4.42 4.41 14.39
N PHE A 112 -4.16 5.17 15.45
CA PHE A 112 -3.08 4.93 16.39
C PHE A 112 -3.61 4.52 17.75
N GLU A 113 -2.99 3.54 18.40
CA GLU A 113 -3.15 3.28 19.83
C GLU A 113 -2.14 4.11 20.62
N VAL A 114 -2.61 4.77 21.69
CA VAL A 114 -1.75 5.49 22.63
C VAL A 114 -1.00 4.50 23.52
N ARG A 115 0.28 4.24 23.25
CA ARG A 115 1.07 3.25 24.01
C ARG A 115 1.55 3.78 25.35
N ARG A 116 2.11 4.98 25.35
CA ARG A 116 2.64 5.65 26.54
C ARG A 116 2.67 7.16 26.35
N LYS A 117 2.61 7.88 27.48
CA LYS A 117 2.88 9.31 27.55
C LYS A 117 4.29 9.50 28.08
N GLU A 118 5.04 10.38 27.43
CA GLU A 118 6.32 10.89 27.90
C GLU A 118 6.12 12.33 28.40
N LYS A 119 7.21 12.95 28.88
CA LYS A 119 7.15 14.30 29.47
C LYS A 119 6.61 15.35 28.48
N ASP A 120 7.08 15.30 27.23
CA ASP A 120 6.76 16.29 26.19
C ASP A 120 6.25 15.64 24.89
N ALA A 121 6.04 14.31 24.88
CA ALA A 121 5.63 13.54 23.72
C ALA A 121 4.62 12.44 24.10
N VAL A 122 3.94 11.88 23.10
CA VAL A 122 3.17 10.65 23.21
C VAL A 122 3.69 9.66 22.18
N VAL A 123 3.82 8.40 22.59
CA VAL A 123 4.16 7.33 21.66
C VAL A 123 2.90 6.65 21.18
N LEU A 124 2.72 6.69 19.87
CA LEU A 124 1.56 6.22 19.13
C LEU A 124 1.95 5.00 18.30
N LEU A 125 1.30 3.86 18.52
CA LEU A 125 1.45 2.71 17.63
C LEU A 125 0.42 2.84 16.52
N ASN A 126 0.85 2.95 15.27
CA ASN A 126 -0.09 2.88 14.14
C ASN A 126 -0.53 1.43 13.97
N LEU A 127 -1.84 1.19 14.02
CA LEU A 127 -2.39 -0.17 13.92
C LEU A 127 -2.35 -0.73 12.49
N VAL A 128 -2.06 0.11 11.48
CA VAL A 128 -1.95 -0.30 10.07
C VAL A 128 -0.54 -0.77 9.73
N ASP A 129 0.48 0.05 9.96
CA ASP A 129 1.88 -0.27 9.62
C ASP A 129 2.66 -0.95 10.76
N ASP A 130 2.09 -1.03 11.97
CA ASP A 130 2.70 -1.65 13.16
C ASP A 130 3.97 -0.94 13.65
N LEU A 131 4.16 0.35 13.33
CA LEU A 131 5.27 1.18 13.80
C LEU A 131 4.88 2.08 14.98
N GLU A 132 5.83 2.30 15.89
CA GLU A 132 5.72 3.31 16.93
C GLU A 132 6.24 4.67 16.46
N TYR A 133 5.42 5.70 16.67
CA TYR A 133 5.69 7.09 16.34
C TYR A 133 5.80 7.91 17.61
N ARG A 134 6.94 8.58 17.79
CA ARG A 134 7.14 9.53 18.89
C ARG A 134 6.61 10.90 18.47
N THR A 135 5.44 11.23 18.99
CA THR A 135 4.62 12.33 18.48
C THR A 135 4.53 13.49 19.46
N TYR A 136 4.68 14.69 18.92
CA TYR A 136 4.59 15.98 19.58
C TYR A 136 3.36 16.75 19.08
N PHE A 137 2.93 17.73 19.87
CA PHE A 137 1.85 18.65 19.51
C PHE A 137 2.38 20.07 19.51
N ASN A 138 1.96 20.86 18.51
CA ASN A 138 2.30 22.29 18.40
C ASN A 138 1.70 23.13 19.54
N VAL A 139 0.53 22.77 20.08
CA VAL A 139 -0.13 23.48 21.19
C VAL A 139 0.40 23.06 22.58
N GLY A 140 1.56 22.39 22.61
CA GLY A 140 2.24 21.98 23.84
C GLY A 140 1.43 21.00 24.68
N ARG A 141 1.70 20.98 25.99
CA ARG A 141 1.23 19.91 26.88
C ARG A 141 -0.29 19.82 27.06
N VAL A 142 -1.02 20.88 26.73
CA VAL A 142 -2.48 20.93 26.87
C VAL A 142 -3.16 19.94 25.92
N ALA A 143 -2.57 19.68 24.75
CA ALA A 143 -3.06 18.69 23.80
C ALA A 143 -3.18 17.28 24.38
N PHE A 144 -2.31 16.93 25.34
CA PHE A 144 -2.25 15.59 25.92
C PHE A 144 -3.31 15.34 27.00
N ARG A 145 -4.08 16.34 27.43
CA ARG A 145 -5.06 16.18 28.53
C ARG A 145 -6.19 15.22 28.17
N GLY A 146 -6.61 15.19 26.90
CA GLY A 146 -7.68 14.28 26.41
C GLY A 146 -7.19 12.90 25.95
N VAL A 147 -5.89 12.72 25.77
CA VAL A 147 -5.30 11.47 25.26
C VAL A 147 -5.13 10.50 26.43
N SER A 148 -5.58 9.25 26.36
CA SER A 148 -5.42 8.29 27.46
C SER A 148 -4.65 7.06 27.00
N ARG A 149 -3.77 6.49 27.83
CA ARG A 149 -3.05 5.26 27.45
C ARG A 149 -4.05 4.17 27.09
N GLY A 150 -3.90 3.56 25.91
CA GLY A 150 -4.77 2.55 25.30
C GLY A 150 -6.04 3.09 24.64
N SER A 151 -6.27 4.41 24.65
CA SER A 151 -7.26 5.02 23.75
C SER A 151 -6.71 5.05 22.33
N PHE A 152 -7.58 5.31 21.35
CA PHE A 152 -7.21 5.39 19.94
C PHE A 152 -7.32 6.82 19.42
N LEU A 153 -6.51 7.15 18.42
CA LEU A 153 -6.51 8.44 17.74
C LEU A 153 -6.54 8.20 16.24
N HIS A 154 -7.45 8.85 15.53
CA HIS A 154 -7.37 8.98 14.07
C HIS A 154 -6.81 10.36 13.74
N THR A 155 -5.65 10.40 13.09
CA THR A 155 -4.94 11.65 12.79
C THR A 155 -3.90 11.48 11.68
N CYS A 156 -3.33 12.59 11.24
CA CYS A 156 -2.22 12.67 10.29
C CYS A 156 -0.96 13.10 11.04
N LEU A 157 0.15 12.40 10.83
CA LEU A 157 1.45 12.74 11.38
C LEU A 157 2.39 13.21 10.28
N VAL A 158 3.13 14.29 10.53
CA VAL A 158 4.19 14.79 9.62
C VAL A 158 5.55 14.71 10.30
N PRO A 159 6.62 14.37 9.56
CA PRO A 159 7.94 14.23 10.17
C PRO A 159 8.55 15.60 10.45
N VAL A 160 9.33 15.68 11.53
CA VAL A 160 10.25 16.79 11.81
C VAL A 160 11.64 16.32 11.41
N ARG A 161 11.94 16.30 10.09
CA ARG A 161 13.12 15.58 9.55
C ARG A 161 14.47 16.01 10.15
N SER A 162 14.60 17.28 10.51
CA SER A 162 15.78 17.83 11.18
C SER A 162 15.97 17.32 12.63
N ALA A 163 15.01 16.56 13.19
CA ALA A 163 15.11 15.85 14.46
C ALA A 163 14.79 14.35 14.28
N SER A 164 15.78 13.49 14.46
CA SER A 164 15.64 12.04 14.24
C SER A 164 14.45 11.44 15.01
N GLY A 165 13.48 10.89 14.28
CA GLY A 165 12.36 10.13 14.85
C GLY A 165 11.25 10.97 15.51
N ALA A 166 11.25 12.29 15.33
CA ALA A 166 10.19 13.16 15.84
C ALA A 166 9.06 13.38 14.82
N TRP A 167 7.81 13.26 15.29
CA TRP A 167 6.60 13.43 14.48
C TRP A 167 5.69 14.50 15.09
N LEU A 168 4.98 15.24 14.25
CA LEU A 168 3.98 16.23 14.66
C LEU A 168 2.60 15.84 14.18
N VAL A 169 1.60 16.04 15.04
CA VAL A 169 0.19 15.97 14.61
C VAL A 169 -0.10 17.11 13.63
N SER A 170 -0.68 16.76 12.49
CA SER A 170 -1.13 17.66 11.43
C SER A 170 -2.65 17.56 11.27
N GLY A 171 -3.32 18.70 11.17
CA GLY A 171 -4.76 18.77 10.95
C GLY A 171 -5.59 18.36 12.17
N ALA A 172 -6.77 17.80 11.91
CA ALA A 172 -7.71 17.42 12.95
C ALA A 172 -7.33 16.06 13.56
N MET A 173 -7.67 15.90 14.84
CA MET A 173 -7.48 14.66 15.58
C MET A 173 -8.83 14.22 16.15
N SER A 174 -9.20 12.97 15.89
CA SER A 174 -10.40 12.35 16.48
C SER A 174 -9.96 11.29 17.48
N GLY A 175 -10.43 11.40 18.73
CA GLY A 175 -10.11 10.47 19.81
C GLY A 175 -11.22 9.46 20.04
N TYR A 176 -10.86 8.21 20.28
CA TYR A 176 -11.80 7.12 20.56
C TYR A 176 -11.41 6.42 21.87
N PRO A 177 -12.39 6.09 22.72
CA PRO A 177 -12.13 5.40 23.98
C PRO A 177 -11.67 3.96 23.76
N LYS A 178 -11.10 3.35 24.81
CA LYS A 178 -10.74 1.92 24.83
C LYS A 178 -11.88 0.98 24.46
N SER A 179 -13.11 1.35 24.81
CA SER A 179 -14.31 0.55 24.53
C SER A 179 -14.58 0.38 23.03
N SER A 180 -14.05 1.27 22.19
CA SER A 180 -14.17 1.18 20.72
C SER A 180 -13.15 0.23 20.07
N ALA A 181 -12.35 -0.51 20.87
CA ALA A 181 -11.26 -1.35 20.36
C ALA A 181 -11.69 -2.35 19.27
N ALA A 182 -12.84 -3.00 19.42
CA ALA A 182 -13.33 -3.97 18.44
C ALA A 182 -13.71 -3.32 17.11
N GLU A 183 -14.42 -2.18 17.16
CA GLU A 183 -14.79 -1.39 15.99
C GLU A 183 -13.55 -0.87 15.26
N ILE A 184 -12.62 -0.27 16.01
CA ILE A 184 -11.34 0.21 15.48
C ILE A 184 -10.56 -0.91 14.81
N ALA A 185 -10.49 -2.09 15.43
CA ALA A 185 -9.76 -3.22 14.86
C ALA A 185 -10.37 -3.68 13.52
N GLN A 186 -11.70 -3.69 13.39
CA GLN A 186 -12.37 -4.02 12.13
C GLN A 186 -12.12 -2.95 11.05
N THR A 187 -12.19 -1.66 11.42
CA THR A 187 -11.86 -0.56 10.50
C THR A 187 -10.41 -0.63 10.02
N VAL A 188 -9.47 -0.87 10.92
CA VAL A 188 -8.04 -1.01 10.58
C VAL A 188 -7.80 -2.24 9.71
N LEU A 189 -8.46 -3.37 9.97
CA LEU A 189 -8.37 -4.56 9.13
C LEU A 189 -8.86 -4.26 7.71
N HIS A 190 -10.02 -3.59 7.57
CA HIS A 190 -10.52 -3.18 6.26
C HIS A 190 -9.56 -2.24 5.52
N LEU A 191 -8.95 -1.28 6.23
CA LEU A 191 -7.91 -0.40 5.69
C LEU A 191 -6.69 -1.17 5.21
N ALA A 192 -6.17 -2.11 6.02
CA ALA A 192 -5.00 -2.93 5.68
C ALA A 192 -5.26 -3.86 4.47
N THR A 193 -6.49 -4.34 4.30
CA THR A 193 -6.90 -5.18 3.16
C THR A 193 -7.12 -4.35 1.89
N SER A 194 -7.80 -3.20 1.99
CA SER A 194 -8.11 -2.35 0.82
C SER A 194 -6.94 -1.49 0.36
N ARG A 195 -5.97 -1.21 1.23
CA ARG A 195 -4.81 -0.36 0.98
C ARG A 195 -3.52 -0.98 1.57
N PRO A 196 -3.05 -2.11 1.02
CA PRO A 196 -1.89 -2.84 1.54
C PRO A 196 -0.59 -2.01 1.52
N GLU A 197 -0.49 -0.99 0.65
CA GLU A 197 0.64 -0.07 0.58
C GLU A 197 0.90 0.69 1.90
N LEU A 198 -0.14 0.87 2.72
CA LEU A 198 -0.02 1.49 4.03
C LEU A 198 0.71 0.58 5.02
N VAL A 199 0.48 -0.73 4.95
CA VAL A 199 1.14 -1.74 5.80
C VAL A 199 2.64 -1.82 5.46
N PHE A 200 2.96 -1.75 4.17
CA PHE A 200 4.33 -1.87 3.65
C PHE A 200 5.22 -0.65 3.91
N ARG A 201 4.73 0.36 4.64
CA ARG A 201 5.60 1.39 5.23
C ARG A 201 6.62 0.76 6.18
N ASN A 202 6.25 -0.31 6.87
CA ASN A 202 7.14 -1.08 7.73
C ASN A 202 7.92 -2.12 6.90
N PRO A 203 9.26 -2.00 6.78
CA PRO A 203 10.08 -2.97 6.06
C PRO A 203 9.97 -4.39 6.61
N GLU A 204 9.77 -4.54 7.91
CA GLU A 204 9.57 -5.85 8.54
C GLU A 204 8.28 -6.52 8.05
N LYS A 205 7.21 -5.74 7.83
CA LYS A 205 5.96 -6.27 7.26
C LYS A 205 6.10 -6.69 5.81
N ILE A 206 6.98 -6.03 5.05
CA ILE A 206 7.31 -6.47 3.68
C ILE A 206 8.01 -7.84 3.74
N GLU A 207 9.00 -8.01 4.61
CA GLU A 207 9.72 -9.28 4.77
C GLU A 207 8.80 -10.40 5.28
N GLN A 208 7.97 -10.12 6.29
CA GLN A 208 6.95 -11.04 6.79
C GLN A 208 5.95 -11.43 5.69
N GLY A 209 5.52 -10.46 4.86
CA GLY A 209 4.65 -10.72 3.71
C GLY A 209 5.29 -11.66 2.69
N TRP A 210 6.56 -11.43 2.33
CA TRP A 210 7.29 -12.33 1.43
C TRP A 210 7.48 -13.72 2.01
N GLN A 211 7.81 -13.81 3.29
CA GLN A 211 7.95 -15.08 3.98
C GLN A 211 6.63 -15.86 3.97
N ARG A 212 5.53 -15.17 4.29
CA ARG A 212 4.20 -15.77 4.29
C ARG A 212 3.80 -16.24 2.89
N MET A 213 4.10 -15.46 1.86
CA MET A 213 3.79 -15.84 0.48
C MET A 213 4.58 -17.08 0.03
N ARG A 214 5.86 -17.20 0.43
CA ARG A 214 6.67 -18.40 0.17
C ARG A 214 6.13 -19.65 0.87
N GLU A 215 5.73 -19.52 2.13
CA GLU A 215 5.10 -20.61 2.89
C GLU A 215 3.78 -21.04 2.24
N ASP A 216 2.96 -20.07 1.85
CA ASP A 216 1.67 -20.32 1.22
C ASP A 216 1.84 -20.96 -0.17
N ARG A 217 2.86 -20.55 -0.93
CA ARG A 217 3.22 -21.20 -2.19
C ARG A 217 3.68 -22.63 -1.97
N ALA A 218 4.56 -22.88 -1.00
CA ALA A 218 5.04 -24.22 -0.71
C ALA A 218 3.89 -25.18 -0.33
N ALA A 219 2.97 -24.72 0.51
CA ALA A 219 1.77 -25.48 0.88
C ALA A 219 0.85 -25.74 -0.33
N PHE A 220 0.69 -24.75 -1.21
CA PHE A 220 -0.07 -24.93 -2.45
C PHE A 220 0.57 -26.00 -3.35
N VAL A 221 1.89 -25.94 -3.55
CA VAL A 221 2.62 -26.92 -4.37
C VAL A 221 2.54 -28.33 -3.78
N GLU A 222 2.64 -28.45 -2.45
CA GLU A 222 2.49 -29.73 -1.75
C GLU A 222 1.09 -30.33 -1.95
N PHE A 223 0.04 -29.50 -1.87
CA PHE A 223 -1.34 -29.94 -2.03
C PHE A 223 -1.72 -30.24 -3.49
N CYS A 224 -1.33 -29.36 -4.41
CA CYS A 224 -1.72 -29.42 -5.82
C CYS A 224 -0.75 -30.22 -6.71
N GLY A 225 0.45 -30.54 -6.23
CA GLY A 225 1.51 -31.20 -7.00
C GLY A 225 2.29 -30.29 -7.95
N GLY A 226 1.99 -28.99 -7.96
CA GLY A 226 2.63 -28.00 -8.83
C GLY A 226 2.22 -26.58 -8.49
N ASP A 227 2.91 -25.61 -9.07
CA ASP A 227 2.62 -24.17 -8.89
C ASP A 227 1.80 -23.56 -10.03
N GLU A 228 1.42 -24.38 -11.01
CA GLU A 228 0.65 -24.01 -12.19
C GLU A 228 -0.33 -25.12 -12.55
N LEU A 229 -1.61 -24.76 -12.66
CA LEU A 229 -2.70 -25.65 -13.03
C LEU A 229 -3.52 -25.02 -14.15
N VAL A 230 -4.09 -25.85 -15.02
CA VAL A 230 -5.02 -25.43 -16.07
C VAL A 230 -6.26 -26.31 -15.97
N LEU A 231 -7.36 -25.72 -15.49
CA LEU A 231 -8.57 -26.43 -15.12
C LEU A 231 -9.81 -25.68 -15.63
N PRO A 232 -10.96 -26.36 -15.85
CA PRO A 232 -12.24 -25.68 -15.97
C PRO A 232 -12.58 -24.85 -14.71
N PRO A 233 -13.36 -23.76 -14.82
CA PRO A 233 -13.69 -22.88 -13.70
C PRO A 233 -14.23 -23.59 -12.45
N ALA A 234 -15.22 -24.48 -12.62
CA ALA A 234 -15.81 -25.21 -11.49
C ALA A 234 -14.81 -26.12 -10.77
N GLU A 235 -13.93 -26.80 -11.51
CA GLU A 235 -12.88 -27.63 -10.91
C GLU A 235 -11.84 -26.79 -10.17
N ALA A 236 -11.55 -25.57 -10.65
CA ALA A 236 -10.65 -24.65 -9.97
C ALA A 236 -11.25 -24.16 -8.63
N GLU A 237 -12.54 -23.84 -8.58
CA GLU A 237 -13.25 -23.48 -7.35
C GLU A 237 -13.20 -24.61 -6.32
N ASP A 238 -13.63 -25.81 -6.73
CA ASP A 238 -13.64 -27.01 -5.86
C ASP A 238 -12.25 -27.30 -5.28
N LEU A 239 -11.20 -27.18 -6.12
CA LEU A 239 -9.82 -27.40 -5.70
C LEU A 239 -9.35 -26.34 -4.70
N LEU A 240 -9.63 -25.06 -4.96
CA LEU A 240 -9.21 -23.96 -4.09
C LEU A 240 -9.93 -24.03 -2.74
N ASP A 241 -11.21 -24.38 -2.74
CA ASP A 241 -11.97 -24.63 -1.51
C ASP A 241 -11.40 -25.79 -0.71
N ALA A 242 -11.04 -26.90 -1.38
CA ALA A 242 -10.38 -28.02 -0.73
C ALA A 242 -9.01 -27.62 -0.14
N TYR A 243 -8.23 -26.83 -0.88
CA TYR A 243 -6.94 -26.32 -0.44
C TYR A 243 -7.07 -25.41 0.79
N TYR A 244 -7.97 -24.43 0.76
CA TYR A 244 -8.18 -23.51 1.89
C TYR A 244 -8.71 -24.24 3.12
N ARG A 245 -9.59 -25.24 2.94
CA ARG A 245 -10.07 -26.11 4.02
C ARG A 245 -8.93 -26.92 4.64
N HIS A 246 -8.11 -27.57 3.83
CA HIS A 246 -6.94 -28.33 4.30
C HIS A 246 -5.98 -27.46 5.11
N ARG A 247 -5.67 -26.26 4.60
CA ARG A 247 -4.80 -25.29 5.29
C ARG A 247 -5.37 -24.84 6.63
N GLN A 248 -6.69 -24.64 6.71
CA GLN A 248 -7.36 -24.30 7.96
C GLN A 248 -7.24 -25.44 8.98
N GLU A 249 -7.53 -26.67 8.59
CA GLU A 249 -7.43 -27.85 9.44
C GLU A 249 -6.01 -28.01 10.00
N ALA A 250 -4.99 -27.85 9.13
CA ALA A 250 -3.59 -27.87 9.53
C ALA A 250 -3.24 -26.75 10.53
N ALA A 251 -3.74 -25.53 10.31
CA ALA A 251 -3.51 -24.40 11.22
C ALA A 251 -4.16 -24.61 12.61
N VAL A 252 -5.34 -25.22 12.66
CA VAL A 252 -6.02 -25.56 13.92
C VAL A 252 -5.28 -26.69 14.65
N ALA A 253 -4.85 -27.73 13.92
CA ALA A 253 -4.11 -28.86 14.48
C ALA A 253 -2.76 -28.43 15.08
N GLY A 254 -2.09 -27.44 14.48
CA GLY A 254 -0.83 -26.88 14.99
C GLY A 254 -0.96 -25.97 16.22
N GLN A 255 -2.18 -25.64 16.67
CA GLN A 255 -2.42 -24.71 17.79
C GLN A 255 -3.42 -25.24 18.83
N PRO A 256 -3.10 -26.34 19.55
CA PRO A 256 -4.02 -27.00 20.49
C PRO A 256 -4.50 -26.11 21.65
N ASP A 257 -3.68 -25.16 22.12
CA ASP A 257 -4.06 -24.23 23.20
C ASP A 257 -5.02 -23.11 22.75
N ARG A 258 -5.13 -22.82 21.44
CA ARG A 258 -6.19 -21.92 20.92
C ARG A 258 -7.54 -22.63 20.81
N ALA A 259 -7.55 -23.95 20.64
CA ALA A 259 -8.76 -24.76 20.53
C ALA A 259 -9.54 -24.90 21.85
N ARG A 260 -8.89 -24.75 23.01
CA ARG A 260 -9.56 -24.84 24.33
C ARG A 260 -10.45 -23.64 24.68
N GLY A 261 -10.33 -22.52 23.95
CA GLY A 261 -11.05 -21.27 24.26
C GLY A 261 -12.36 -21.04 23.51
N ARG A 262 -12.62 -21.77 22.42
CA ARG A 262 -13.89 -21.76 21.67
C ARG A 262 -13.82 -22.89 20.65
N ARG A 263 -14.72 -23.87 20.73
CA ARG A 263 -15.31 -24.36 19.47
C ARG A 263 -15.91 -23.11 18.85
N LEU A 264 -15.27 -22.53 17.84
CA LEU A 264 -15.91 -21.50 17.02
C LEU A 264 -17.11 -22.21 16.39
N PRO A 265 -18.36 -21.92 16.80
CA PRO A 265 -19.52 -22.52 16.16
C PRO A 265 -19.64 -21.86 14.79
N GLY A 266 -19.59 -22.66 13.72
CA GLY A 266 -20.02 -22.24 12.37
C GLY A 266 -19.39 -20.95 11.85
N LEU A 267 -18.07 -20.96 11.60
CA LEU A 267 -17.58 -20.10 10.53
C LEU A 267 -17.92 -20.83 9.22
N ASP A 268 -19.14 -20.61 8.71
CA ASP A 268 -19.41 -20.74 7.28
C ASP A 268 -18.48 -19.72 6.60
N PHE A 269 -17.25 -20.13 6.31
CA PHE A 269 -16.37 -19.33 5.50
C PHE A 269 -16.98 -19.27 4.10
N PRO A 270 -17.01 -18.09 3.47
CA PRO A 270 -17.46 -18.01 2.09
C PRO A 270 -16.58 -18.97 1.28
N PHE A 271 -17.24 -19.82 0.49
CA PHE A 271 -16.57 -20.59 -0.55
C PHE A 271 -15.79 -19.62 -1.42
N PHE A 272 -14.65 -20.05 -1.93
CA PHE A 272 -13.92 -19.28 -2.91
C PHE A 272 -14.81 -19.12 -4.15
N GLU A 273 -15.25 -17.89 -4.40
CA GLU A 273 -15.97 -17.54 -5.60
C GLU A 273 -14.97 -16.96 -6.60
N LEU A 274 -14.91 -17.53 -7.81
CA LEU A 274 -14.13 -16.92 -8.88
C LEU A 274 -14.72 -15.54 -9.23
N PRO A 275 -13.87 -14.56 -9.58
CA PRO A 275 -14.32 -13.33 -10.21
C PRO A 275 -15.23 -13.64 -11.41
N GLN A 276 -16.32 -12.90 -11.56
CA GLN A 276 -17.35 -13.15 -12.58
C GLN A 276 -16.77 -13.20 -14.00
N GLU A 277 -15.69 -12.46 -14.26
CA GLU A 277 -15.00 -12.44 -15.55
C GLU A 277 -14.36 -13.78 -15.93
N LEU A 278 -14.15 -14.69 -14.97
CA LEU A 278 -13.51 -15.99 -15.17
C LEU A 278 -14.51 -17.14 -15.28
N VAL A 279 -15.76 -16.94 -14.85
CA VAL A 279 -16.78 -18.00 -14.78
C VAL A 279 -17.16 -18.52 -16.17
N ASP A 280 -17.22 -17.63 -17.16
CA ASP A 280 -17.62 -17.96 -18.54
C ASP A 280 -16.44 -18.42 -19.44
N THR A 281 -15.28 -18.70 -18.86
CA THR A 281 -14.07 -19.08 -19.62
C THR A 281 -13.95 -20.59 -19.79
N ASP A 282 -13.31 -21.03 -20.88
CA ASP A 282 -13.14 -22.46 -21.15
C ASP A 282 -12.17 -23.11 -20.14
N THR A 283 -11.12 -22.38 -19.80
CA THR A 283 -10.06 -22.83 -18.88
C THR A 283 -9.51 -21.66 -18.07
N ILE A 284 -9.15 -21.95 -16.83
CA ILE A 284 -8.46 -21.01 -15.93
C ILE A 284 -7.06 -21.54 -15.65
N GLY A 285 -6.08 -20.65 -15.82
CA GLY A 285 -4.73 -20.85 -15.30
C GLY A 285 -4.67 -20.41 -13.85
N VAL A 286 -4.41 -21.34 -12.94
CA VAL A 286 -4.13 -21.04 -11.52
C VAL A 286 -2.61 -21.10 -11.34
N VAL A 287 -1.97 -19.96 -11.09
CA VAL A 287 -0.51 -19.88 -10.97
C VAL A 287 -0.12 -19.26 -9.64
N TYR A 288 0.69 -19.95 -8.86
CA TYR A 288 1.29 -19.42 -7.64
C TYR A 288 2.79 -19.14 -7.87
N ASP A 289 3.11 -17.89 -8.15
CA ASP A 289 4.48 -17.43 -8.38
C ASP A 289 5.16 -16.88 -7.11
N GLU A 290 6.49 -16.94 -7.06
CA GLU A 290 7.30 -16.48 -5.92
C GLU A 290 7.32 -14.96 -5.74
N VAL A 291 7.02 -14.20 -6.80
CA VAL A 291 7.05 -12.73 -6.83
C VAL A 291 5.65 -12.18 -7.01
N ASP A 292 4.89 -12.70 -7.97
CA ASP A 292 3.57 -12.19 -8.32
C ASP A 292 2.43 -12.81 -7.47
N GLY A 293 2.73 -13.85 -6.69
CA GLY A 293 1.76 -14.51 -5.81
C GLY A 293 0.75 -15.40 -6.56
N LEU A 294 -0.39 -15.67 -5.94
CA LEU A 294 -1.48 -16.46 -6.53
C LEU A 294 -2.27 -15.62 -7.53
N ASN A 295 -2.30 -16.05 -8.79
CA ASN A 295 -2.93 -15.37 -9.91
C ASN A 295 -3.85 -16.32 -10.69
N PHE A 296 -4.89 -15.74 -11.29
CA PHE A 296 -5.88 -16.45 -12.11
C PHE A 296 -5.91 -15.86 -13.52
N TYR A 297 -5.91 -16.73 -14.53
CA TYR A 297 -5.76 -16.35 -15.92
C TYR A 297 -6.86 -16.96 -16.80
N ALA A 298 -7.70 -16.11 -17.39
CA ALA A 298 -8.76 -16.51 -18.32
C ALA A 298 -8.22 -17.14 -19.60
N ASP A 299 -8.83 -18.24 -20.05
CA ASP A 299 -8.48 -18.98 -21.27
C ASP A 299 -6.99 -19.36 -21.37
N TYR A 300 -6.35 -19.60 -20.22
CA TYR A 300 -4.92 -19.86 -20.16
C TYR A 300 -4.52 -21.14 -20.91
N GLY A 301 -5.41 -22.15 -20.97
CA GLY A 301 -5.19 -23.36 -21.77
C GLY A 301 -5.03 -23.06 -23.26
N MET A 302 -5.86 -22.17 -23.81
CA MET A 302 -5.76 -21.75 -25.22
C MET A 302 -4.47 -20.96 -25.48
N LEU A 303 -4.06 -20.14 -24.51
CA LEU A 303 -2.79 -19.42 -24.60
C LEU A 303 -1.61 -20.40 -24.57
N ARG A 304 -1.66 -21.41 -23.70
CA ARG A 304 -0.64 -22.47 -23.64
C ARG A 304 -0.56 -23.24 -24.95
N ASP A 305 -1.69 -23.61 -25.53
CA ASP A 305 -1.76 -24.32 -26.82
C ASP A 305 -1.15 -23.49 -27.96
N LEU A 306 -1.34 -22.16 -27.96
CA LEU A 306 -0.69 -21.26 -28.93
C LEU A 306 0.84 -21.35 -28.87
N PHE A 307 1.41 -21.40 -27.66
CA PHE A 307 2.86 -21.51 -27.47
C PHE A 307 3.36 -22.92 -27.76
N ALA A 308 2.60 -23.97 -27.42
CA ALA A 308 2.93 -25.34 -27.79
C ALA A 308 2.88 -25.57 -29.31
N ASN A 309 1.97 -24.89 -30.03
CA ASN A 309 1.77 -25.07 -31.47
C ASN A 309 1.63 -23.73 -32.24
N PRO A 310 2.74 -23.20 -32.80
CA PRO A 310 2.74 -21.97 -33.60
C PRO A 310 1.91 -22.00 -34.89
N ALA A 311 1.35 -23.14 -35.29
CA ALA A 311 0.38 -23.18 -36.39
C ALA A 311 -0.93 -22.46 -35.98
N LEU A 312 -1.27 -22.47 -34.69
CA LEU A 312 -2.46 -21.81 -34.15
C LEU A 312 -2.37 -20.28 -34.21
N THR A 313 -1.18 -19.71 -34.41
CA THR A 313 -1.00 -18.25 -34.60
C THR A 313 -1.70 -17.73 -35.85
N GLY A 314 -2.13 -18.58 -36.79
CA GLY A 314 -2.99 -18.18 -37.91
C GLY A 314 -4.45 -17.92 -37.53
N ARG A 315 -4.88 -18.38 -36.35
CA ARG A 315 -6.26 -18.23 -35.87
C ARG A 315 -6.43 -16.89 -35.16
N ARG A 316 -7.45 -16.13 -35.58
CA ARG A 316 -7.73 -14.79 -35.05
C ARG A 316 -7.95 -14.80 -33.53
N GLN A 317 -8.71 -15.77 -33.01
CA GLN A 317 -9.00 -15.91 -31.59
C GLN A 317 -7.73 -16.00 -30.72
N HIS A 318 -6.74 -16.81 -31.12
CA HIS A 318 -5.51 -16.99 -30.35
C HIS A 318 -4.61 -15.74 -30.41
N GLN A 319 -4.56 -15.06 -31.56
CA GLN A 319 -3.84 -13.79 -31.66
C GLN A 319 -4.48 -12.70 -30.80
N ASP A 320 -5.81 -12.62 -30.81
CA ASP A 320 -6.55 -11.62 -30.04
C ASP A 320 -6.40 -11.88 -28.54
N LEU A 321 -6.43 -13.14 -28.09
CA LEU A 321 -6.13 -13.53 -26.71
C LEU A 321 -4.73 -13.08 -26.27
N LEU A 322 -3.68 -13.38 -27.04
CA LEU A 322 -2.31 -12.95 -26.70
C LEU A 322 -2.17 -11.41 -26.73
N ARG A 323 -2.93 -10.69 -27.58
CA ARG A 323 -2.97 -9.23 -27.54
C ARG A 323 -3.63 -8.71 -26.27
N THR A 324 -4.71 -9.35 -25.80
CA THR A 324 -5.35 -9.02 -24.53
C THR A 324 -4.35 -9.20 -23.39
N TYR A 325 -3.68 -10.36 -23.30
CA TYR A 325 -2.66 -10.61 -22.28
C TYR A 325 -1.51 -9.59 -22.29
N LEU A 326 -1.12 -9.07 -23.47
CA LEU A 326 -0.09 -8.04 -23.56
C LEU A 326 -0.58 -6.65 -23.11
N ARG A 327 -1.87 -6.32 -23.27
CA ARG A 327 -2.40 -4.97 -23.10
C ARG A 327 -3.15 -4.75 -21.79
N GLU A 328 -3.88 -5.75 -21.33
CA GLU A 328 -4.73 -5.64 -20.15
C GLU A 328 -3.89 -5.32 -18.91
N GLU A 329 -4.33 -4.33 -18.13
CA GLU A 329 -3.64 -3.90 -16.91
C GLU A 329 -3.87 -4.85 -15.73
N SER A 330 -4.97 -5.62 -15.73
CA SER A 330 -5.21 -6.65 -14.72
C SER A 330 -4.32 -7.89 -14.87
N ILE A 331 -3.65 -8.06 -16.02
CA ILE A 331 -2.81 -9.22 -16.31
C ILE A 331 -1.33 -8.80 -16.25
N GLY A 332 -0.57 -9.38 -15.31
CA GLY A 332 0.88 -9.17 -15.23
C GLY A 332 1.67 -9.76 -16.41
N PRO A 333 3.00 -9.56 -16.47
CA PRO A 333 3.87 -10.19 -17.46
C PRO A 333 4.10 -11.70 -17.21
N LEU A 334 3.82 -12.18 -16.00
CA LEU A 334 4.07 -13.56 -15.56
C LEU A 334 3.62 -14.65 -16.54
N PRO A 335 2.35 -14.71 -17.01
CA PRO A 335 1.88 -15.82 -17.84
C PRO A 335 2.68 -15.91 -19.14
N ILE A 336 3.07 -14.78 -19.71
CA ILE A 336 3.86 -14.71 -20.94
C ILE A 336 5.30 -15.17 -20.69
N ARG A 337 5.92 -14.73 -19.58
CA ARG A 337 7.25 -15.19 -19.20
C ARG A 337 7.29 -16.71 -19.00
N ARG A 338 6.35 -17.26 -18.23
CA ARG A 338 6.27 -18.70 -17.97
C ARG A 338 6.12 -19.50 -19.27
N LEU A 339 5.22 -19.09 -20.15
CA LEU A 339 5.02 -19.76 -21.44
C LEU A 339 6.25 -19.66 -22.35
N ALA A 340 6.95 -18.54 -22.37
CA ALA A 340 8.15 -18.40 -23.17
C ALA A 340 9.32 -19.25 -22.62
N VAL A 341 9.40 -19.44 -21.31
CA VAL A 341 10.36 -20.38 -20.68
C VAL A 341 9.97 -21.83 -20.92
N ALA A 342 8.67 -22.16 -20.85
CA ALA A 342 8.18 -23.52 -21.08
C ALA A 342 8.30 -23.95 -22.56
N TYR A 343 8.25 -23.00 -23.49
CA TYR A 343 8.24 -23.25 -24.93
C TYR A 343 9.28 -22.39 -25.68
N PRO A 344 10.59 -22.54 -25.40
CA PRO A 344 11.62 -21.66 -25.94
C PRO A 344 11.75 -21.75 -27.47
N GLU A 345 11.56 -22.95 -28.03
CA GLU A 345 11.69 -23.21 -29.48
C GLU A 345 10.58 -22.54 -30.32
N THR A 346 9.43 -22.28 -29.72
CA THR A 346 8.22 -21.84 -30.43
C THR A 346 7.81 -20.41 -30.06
N ALA A 347 8.20 -19.91 -28.88
CA ALA A 347 7.90 -18.56 -28.42
C ALA A 347 8.29 -17.48 -29.44
N ASP A 348 9.49 -17.58 -30.00
CA ASP A 348 9.98 -16.70 -31.07
C ASP A 348 9.03 -16.66 -32.27
N VAL A 349 8.59 -17.83 -32.75
CA VAL A 349 7.71 -17.94 -33.92
C VAL A 349 6.36 -17.29 -33.63
N VAL A 350 5.80 -17.50 -32.44
CA VAL A 350 4.53 -16.89 -32.01
C VAL A 350 4.65 -15.37 -32.03
N PHE A 351 5.70 -14.81 -31.42
CA PHE A 351 5.89 -13.36 -31.35
C PHE A 351 6.25 -12.72 -32.68
N ARG A 352 7.10 -13.36 -33.52
CA ARG A 352 7.42 -12.88 -34.87
C ARG A 352 6.14 -12.70 -35.70
N LYS A 353 5.26 -13.69 -35.67
CA LYS A 353 3.96 -13.65 -36.37
C LYS A 353 3.02 -12.61 -35.78
N LEU A 354 2.91 -12.53 -34.46
CA LEU A 354 2.00 -11.59 -33.79
C LEU A 354 2.41 -10.13 -34.02
N LEU A 355 3.71 -9.84 -33.85
CA LEU A 355 4.27 -8.50 -33.92
C LEU A 355 4.63 -8.08 -35.35
N ARG A 356 4.61 -9.02 -36.30
CA ARG A 356 5.09 -8.84 -37.68
C ARG A 356 6.55 -8.34 -37.72
N LYS A 357 7.38 -8.89 -36.85
CA LYS A 357 8.80 -8.57 -36.73
C LYS A 357 9.64 -9.84 -36.88
N PRO A 358 10.25 -10.11 -38.05
CA PRO A 358 10.96 -11.36 -38.30
C PRO A 358 12.21 -11.52 -37.43
N GLU A 359 12.89 -10.42 -37.09
CA GLU A 359 14.09 -10.41 -36.24
C GLU A 359 13.80 -10.54 -34.74
N PHE A 360 12.53 -10.71 -34.34
CA PHE A 360 12.20 -10.83 -32.92
C PHE A 360 12.73 -12.16 -32.34
N THR A 361 13.36 -12.06 -31.18
CA THR A 361 13.85 -13.17 -30.35
C THR A 361 13.43 -12.89 -28.91
N TRP A 362 12.86 -13.88 -28.22
CA TRP A 362 12.37 -13.70 -26.85
C TRP A 362 13.51 -13.36 -25.89
N SER A 363 14.67 -14.01 -26.04
CA SER A 363 15.85 -13.80 -25.19
C SER A 363 16.38 -12.37 -25.23
N GLU A 364 16.34 -11.69 -26.37
CA GLU A 364 16.87 -10.33 -26.51
C GLU A 364 15.78 -9.26 -26.38
N HIS A 365 14.57 -9.54 -26.86
CA HIS A 365 13.53 -8.54 -27.03
C HIS A 365 12.33 -8.70 -26.08
N GLY A 366 12.16 -9.87 -25.44
CA GLY A 366 10.99 -10.20 -24.64
C GLY A 366 10.75 -9.25 -23.47
N GLU A 367 11.77 -9.02 -22.64
CA GLU A 367 11.66 -8.11 -21.49
C GLU A 367 11.45 -6.65 -21.93
N ALA A 368 12.08 -6.20 -23.01
CA ALA A 368 11.86 -4.87 -23.55
C ALA A 368 10.41 -4.70 -24.05
N LEU A 369 9.85 -5.73 -24.70
CA LEU A 369 8.45 -5.76 -25.12
C LEU A 369 7.51 -5.66 -23.90
N LEU A 370 7.75 -6.46 -22.86
CA LEU A 370 6.92 -6.45 -21.66
C LEU A 370 7.00 -5.11 -20.93
N ARG A 371 8.18 -4.49 -20.81
CA ARG A 371 8.35 -3.14 -20.23
C ARG A 371 7.62 -2.07 -21.03
N GLN A 372 7.64 -2.18 -22.36
CA GLN A 372 6.92 -1.25 -23.23
C GLN A 372 5.40 -1.41 -23.11
N ARG A 373 4.91 -2.66 -22.99
CA ARG A 373 3.48 -2.97 -23.00
C ARG A 373 2.82 -2.87 -21.62
N LYS A 374 3.59 -3.08 -20.56
CA LYS A 374 3.12 -3.08 -19.17
C LYS A 374 3.96 -2.14 -18.29
N PRO A 375 4.10 -0.84 -18.65
CA PRO A 375 4.95 0.08 -17.90
C PRO A 375 4.49 0.26 -16.45
N TRP A 376 3.17 0.12 -16.18
CA TRP A 376 2.59 0.18 -14.83
C TRP A 376 3.17 -0.89 -13.90
N TYR A 377 3.48 -2.09 -14.42
CA TYR A 377 4.02 -3.20 -13.63
C TYR A 377 5.44 -2.90 -13.15
N TYR A 378 6.24 -2.24 -13.99
CA TYR A 378 7.63 -1.90 -13.69
C TYR A 378 7.79 -0.54 -13.01
N ALA A 379 6.70 0.24 -12.88
CA ALA A 379 6.74 1.55 -12.23
C ALA A 379 7.07 1.43 -10.74
N ASN A 380 6.69 0.33 -10.11
CA ASN A 380 6.96 0.04 -8.71
C ASN A 380 7.75 -1.27 -8.58
N GLY A 381 8.59 -1.36 -7.54
CA GLY A 381 9.20 -2.64 -7.17
C GLY A 381 8.11 -3.63 -6.72
N PRO A 382 8.33 -4.95 -6.90
CA PRO A 382 7.37 -5.95 -6.47
C PRO A 382 7.10 -5.84 -4.97
N ARG A 383 5.85 -6.10 -4.59
CA ARG A 383 5.38 -6.14 -3.21
C ARG A 383 4.72 -7.50 -2.97
N PRO A 384 4.78 -8.03 -1.73
CA PRO A 384 4.11 -9.29 -1.45
C PRO A 384 2.60 -9.11 -1.65
N GLY A 385 1.95 -10.11 -2.26
CA GLY A 385 0.50 -10.11 -2.46
C GLY A 385 -0.32 -10.31 -1.18
N VAL A 386 0.33 -10.39 -0.02
CA VAL A 386 -0.28 -10.62 1.29
C VAL A 386 0.21 -9.58 2.31
N SER A 387 -0.72 -9.04 3.09
CA SER A 387 -0.45 -8.14 4.21
C SER A 387 -0.48 -8.91 5.52
N VAL A 388 0.63 -8.89 6.27
CA VAL A 388 0.67 -9.47 7.62
C VAL A 388 0.27 -8.41 8.64
N ILE A 389 -0.84 -8.61 9.32
CA ILE A 389 -1.29 -7.71 10.37
C ILE A 389 -0.37 -7.76 11.61
N GLY A 390 -0.27 -6.66 12.34
CA GLY A 390 0.48 -6.60 13.60
C GLY A 390 -0.13 -7.44 14.71
N ASP A 391 0.72 -7.91 15.64
CA ASP A 391 0.30 -8.68 16.81
C ASP A 391 -0.73 -7.92 17.65
N ARG A 392 -0.56 -6.60 17.74
CA ARG A 392 -1.51 -5.76 18.49
C ARG A 392 -2.88 -5.73 17.82
N LEU A 393 -2.94 -5.56 16.51
CA LEU A 393 -4.21 -5.60 15.77
C LEU A 393 -4.88 -6.98 15.91
N SER A 394 -4.10 -8.06 15.81
CA SER A 394 -4.58 -9.43 16.03
C SER A 394 -5.16 -9.64 17.44
N ALA A 395 -4.50 -9.10 18.48
CA ALA A 395 -4.99 -9.16 19.85
C ALA A 395 -6.34 -8.42 20.00
N LEU A 396 -6.48 -7.24 19.39
CA LEU A 396 -7.73 -6.47 19.43
C LEU A 396 -8.88 -7.19 18.70
N LEU A 397 -8.61 -7.80 17.54
CA LEU A 397 -9.60 -8.60 16.79
C LEU A 397 -10.08 -9.82 17.58
N THR A 398 -9.19 -10.42 18.37
CA THR A 398 -9.50 -11.62 19.19
C THR A 398 -10.03 -11.29 20.59
N GLY A 399 -10.18 -9.99 20.92
CA GLY A 399 -10.60 -9.54 22.25
C GLY A 399 -9.58 -9.78 23.36
N ARG A 400 -8.32 -10.07 23.02
CA ARG A 400 -7.22 -10.24 23.97
C ARG A 400 -6.68 -8.86 24.36
N ARG A 401 -6.50 -8.64 25.67
CA ARG A 401 -6.07 -7.34 26.22
C ARG A 401 -4.59 -7.10 26.06
#